data_AF-A0A7Z2ZEN0-F1
#
_entry.id   AF-A0A7Z2ZEN0-F1
#
_cell.length_a   1.000
_cell.length_b   1.000
_cell.length_c   1.000
_cell.angle_alpha   90.00
_cell.angle_beta   90.00
_cell.angle_gamma   90.00
#
_symmetry.space_group_name_H-M   'P 1'
#
loop_
_entity.id
_entity.type
_entity.pdbx_description
1 polymer ?
#
loop_
_entity_poly.entity_id
_entity_poly.type
_entity_poly.pdbx_seq_one_letter_code
_entity_poly.pdbx_strand_id
1 'polypeptide(L)'
;MDQIDDDSLDNDDDEAIARAGLREAIENQLADNKPEAAQATLNKLMLVGYSREDSIDLMAHVLAFQIGEMFNEDKPFDNEAYEQALRNLPDLP
;
A
#
# COMPACT_ATOMS: atom_id res chain seq x y z
N MET A 1 -3.57 -41.87 9.69
CA MET A 1 -3.45 -40.54 10.28
C MET A 1 -2.80 -39.72 9.18
N ASP A 2 -3.62 -39.14 8.31
CA ASP A 2 -3.09 -38.23 7.29
C ASP A 2 -2.43 -37.08 8.03
N GLN A 3 -1.16 -36.85 7.73
CA GLN A 3 -0.45 -35.67 8.17
C GLN A 3 -1.14 -34.50 7.48
N ILE A 4 -1.90 -33.72 8.26
CA ILE A 4 -2.33 -32.40 7.86
C ILE A 4 -1.05 -31.57 7.84
N ASP A 5 -0.63 -31.15 6.64
CA ASP A 5 0.36 -30.09 6.46
C ASP A 5 -0.19 -28.82 7.13
N ASP A 6 0.32 -28.50 8.32
CA ASP A 6 -0.10 -27.39 9.20
C ASP A 6 0.60 -26.06 8.87
N ASP A 7 1.33 -25.98 7.75
CA ASP A 7 2.13 -24.80 7.37
C ASP A 7 1.33 -23.76 6.54
N SER A 8 0.03 -23.96 6.29
CA SER A 8 -0.76 -23.07 5.43
C SER A 8 -1.64 -22.06 6.17
N LEU A 9 -1.66 -22.04 7.50
CA LEU A 9 -2.52 -21.12 8.28
C LEU A 9 -1.81 -19.83 8.73
N ASP A 10 -0.48 -19.83 8.81
CA ASP A 10 0.27 -18.66 9.28
C ASP A 10 0.42 -17.57 8.21
N ASN A 11 0.39 -17.92 6.93
CA ASN A 11 0.70 -16.98 5.83
C ASN A 11 -0.42 -15.96 5.57
N ASP A 12 -1.69 -16.41 5.63
CA ASP A 12 -2.85 -15.55 5.38
C ASP A 12 -3.03 -14.49 6.48
N ASP A 13 -2.75 -14.87 7.73
CA ASP A 13 -2.83 -13.97 8.88
C ASP A 13 -1.70 -12.91 8.82
N ASP A 14 -0.48 -13.31 8.49
CA ASP A 14 0.65 -12.39 8.31
C ASP A 14 0.41 -11.39 7.17
N GLU A 15 -0.15 -11.84 6.05
CA GLU A 15 -0.52 -10.98 4.93
C GLU A 15 -1.61 -9.97 5.33
N ALA A 16 -2.63 -10.43 6.06
CA ALA A 16 -3.69 -9.56 6.55
C ALA A 16 -3.16 -8.49 7.51
N ILE A 17 -2.23 -8.86 8.39
CA ILE A 17 -1.56 -7.91 9.31
C ILE A 17 -0.72 -6.89 8.53
N ALA A 18 0.08 -7.35 7.55
CA ALA A 18 0.88 -6.46 6.71
C ALA A 18 -0.01 -5.47 5.94
N ARG A 19 -1.09 -5.94 5.33
CA ARG A 19 -2.09 -5.10 4.65
C ARG A 19 -2.69 -4.07 5.59
N ALA A 20 -3.11 -4.47 6.79
CA ALA A 20 -3.67 -3.55 7.78
C ALA A 20 -2.66 -2.45 8.18
N GLY A 21 -1.40 -2.82 8.42
CA GLY A 21 -0.33 -1.87 8.74
C GLY A 21 -0.04 -0.88 7.60
N LEU A 22 -0.08 -1.33 6.35
CA LEU A 22 0.09 -0.47 5.18
C LEU A 22 -1.06 0.54 5.05
N ARG A 23 -2.30 0.11 5.29
CA ARG A 23 -3.46 1.01 5.30
C ARG A 23 -3.33 2.06 6.40
N GLU A 24 -2.94 1.64 7.60
CA GLU A 24 -2.69 2.56 8.72
C GLU A 24 -1.58 3.57 8.36
N ALA A 25 -0.52 3.14 7.68
CA ALA A 25 0.53 4.03 7.21
C ALA A 25 -0.01 5.08 6.21
N ILE A 26 -0.88 4.69 5.27
CA ILE A 26 -1.55 5.63 4.36
C ILE A 26 -2.45 6.61 5.12
N GLU A 27 -3.21 6.14 6.10
CA GLU A 27 -4.05 6.99 6.94
C GLU A 27 -3.21 8.03 7.71
N ASN A 28 -2.07 7.63 8.25
CA ASN A 28 -1.14 8.53 8.92
C ASN A 28 -0.54 9.56 7.94
N GLN A 29 -0.18 9.15 6.73
CA GLN A 29 0.29 10.07 5.68
C GLN A 29 -0.76 11.12 5.32
N LEU A 30 -2.03 10.73 5.23
CA LEU A 30 -3.15 11.64 4.98
C LEU A 30 -3.40 12.59 6.15
N ALA A 31 -3.34 12.08 7.38
CA ALA A 31 -3.48 12.89 8.59
C ALA A 31 -2.36 13.94 8.72
N ASP A 32 -1.13 13.57 8.36
CA ASP A 32 0.04 14.45 8.38
C ASP A 32 0.16 15.32 7.11
N ASN A 33 -0.68 15.08 6.10
CA ASN A 33 -0.61 15.66 4.76
C ASN A 33 0.78 15.52 4.13
N LYS A 34 1.40 14.34 4.30
CA LYS A 34 2.75 14.02 3.86
C LYS A 34 2.84 12.59 3.35
N PRO A 35 3.26 12.37 2.09
CA PRO A 35 3.57 13.40 1.10
C PRO A 35 2.31 14.16 0.65
N GLU A 36 2.47 15.38 0.12
CA GLU A 36 1.34 16.14 -0.45
C GLU A 36 0.62 15.35 -1.56
N ALA A 37 1.37 14.47 -2.25
CA ALA A 37 0.84 13.54 -3.24
C ALA A 37 -0.23 12.60 -2.67
N ALA A 38 -0.16 12.21 -1.38
CA ALA A 38 -1.13 11.29 -0.78
C ALA A 38 -2.54 11.89 -0.79
N GLN A 39 -2.69 13.12 -0.28
CA GLN A 39 -3.99 13.80 -0.26
C GLN A 39 -4.49 14.12 -1.67
N ALA A 40 -3.59 14.53 -2.58
CA ALA A 40 -3.93 14.78 -3.97
C ALA A 40 -4.44 13.52 -4.68
N THR A 41 -3.79 12.38 -4.45
CA THR A 41 -4.18 11.07 -5.00
C THR A 41 -5.52 10.62 -4.46
N LEU A 42 -5.76 10.71 -3.13
CA LEU A 42 -7.05 10.37 -2.56
C LEU A 42 -8.18 11.22 -3.17
N ASN A 43 -7.98 12.54 -3.25
CA ASN A 43 -8.97 13.44 -3.83
C ASN A 43 -9.27 13.10 -5.30
N LYS A 44 -8.23 12.78 -6.08
CA LYS A 44 -8.36 12.38 -7.48
C LYS A 44 -9.16 11.09 -7.62
N LEU A 45 -8.84 10.06 -6.83
CA LEU A 45 -9.53 8.77 -6.88
C LEU A 45 -11.00 8.89 -6.48
N MET A 46 -11.30 9.65 -5.42
CA MET A 46 -12.68 9.93 -5.03
C MET A 46 -13.44 10.72 -6.09
N LEU A 47 -12.79 11.66 -6.78
CA LEU A 47 -13.40 12.44 -7.86
C LEU A 47 -13.80 11.57 -9.06
N VAL A 48 -13.02 10.54 -9.38
CA VAL A 48 -13.31 9.62 -10.50
C VAL A 48 -14.22 8.44 -10.09
N GLY A 49 -14.65 8.39 -8.83
CA GLY A 49 -15.72 7.49 -8.36
C GLY A 49 -15.29 6.33 -7.48
N TYR A 50 -14.02 6.25 -7.06
CA TYR A 50 -13.60 5.25 -6.07
C TYR A 50 -14.09 5.64 -4.68
N SER A 51 -14.42 4.64 -3.84
CA SER A 51 -14.66 4.91 -2.43
C SER A 51 -13.35 5.31 -1.73
N ARG A 52 -13.46 5.95 -0.57
CA ARG A 52 -12.27 6.27 0.25
C ARG A 52 -11.51 5.01 0.64
N GLU A 53 -12.25 3.95 0.96
CA GLU A 53 -11.68 2.66 1.35
C GLU A 53 -10.89 2.03 0.20
N ASP A 54 -11.49 1.92 -0.99
CA ASP A 54 -10.82 1.38 -2.19
C ASP A 54 -9.61 2.24 -2.59
N SER A 55 -9.71 3.56 -2.41
CA SER A 55 -8.61 4.47 -2.70
C SER A 55 -7.42 4.22 -1.78
N ILE A 56 -7.67 4.02 -0.49
CA ILE A 56 -6.63 3.69 0.50
C ILE A 56 -6.02 2.32 0.19
N ASP A 57 -6.82 1.35 -0.24
CA ASP A 57 -6.32 0.03 -0.62
C ASP A 57 -5.35 0.14 -1.82
N LEU A 58 -5.71 0.91 -2.84
CA LEU A 58 -4.83 1.16 -3.99
C LEU A 58 -3.54 1.88 -3.59
N MET A 59 -3.64 2.89 -2.72
CA MET A 59 -2.47 3.59 -2.18
C MET A 59 -1.58 2.67 -1.33
N ALA A 60 -2.16 1.76 -0.56
CA ALA A 60 -1.44 0.77 0.24
C ALA A 60 -0.70 -0.25 -0.65
N HIS A 61 -1.27 -0.63 -1.80
CA HIS A 61 -0.56 -1.48 -2.79
C HIS A 61 0.67 -0.78 -3.36
N VAL A 62 0.57 0.52 -3.68
CA VAL A 62 1.72 1.31 -4.13
C VAL A 62 2.82 1.36 -3.05
N LEU A 63 2.44 1.56 -1.78
CA LEU A 63 3.39 1.54 -0.68
C LEU A 63 4.04 0.16 -0.50
N ALA A 64 3.27 -0.92 -0.60
CA ALA A 64 3.78 -2.29 -0.54
C ALA A 64 4.81 -2.56 -1.63
N PHE A 65 4.49 -2.18 -2.88
CA PHE A 65 5.40 -2.28 -4.01
C PHE A 65 6.72 -1.57 -3.72
N GLN A 66 6.65 -0.32 -3.25
CA GLN A 66 7.85 0.47 -3.00
C GLN A 66 8.72 -0.08 -1.86
N ILE A 67 8.09 -0.62 -0.81
CA ILE A 67 8.80 -1.34 0.27
C ILE A 67 9.43 -2.63 -0.28
N GLY A 68 8.74 -3.34 -1.17
CA GLY A 68 9.29 -4.50 -1.87
C GLY A 68 10.54 -4.16 -2.68
N GLU A 69 10.50 -3.08 -3.46
CA GLU A 69 11.64 -2.60 -4.24
C GLU A 69 12.83 -2.20 -3.36
N MET A 70 12.57 -1.56 -2.20
CA MET A 70 13.59 -1.24 -1.20
C MET A 70 14.36 -2.51 -0.77
N PHE A 71 13.66 -3.62 -0.53
CA PHE A 71 14.27 -4.90 -0.16
C PHE A 71 14.93 -5.61 -1.35
N ASN A 72 14.28 -5.63 -2.52
CA ASN A 72 14.76 -6.31 -3.72
C ASN A 72 16.05 -5.67 -4.26
N GLU A 73 16.14 -4.34 -4.22
CA GLU A 73 17.26 -3.61 -4.75
C GLU A 73 18.37 -3.32 -3.72
N ASP A 74 18.15 -3.67 -2.44
CA ASP A 74 19.01 -3.33 -1.30
C ASP A 74 19.33 -1.81 -1.27
N LYS A 75 18.28 -0.99 -1.40
CA LYS A 75 18.37 0.47 -1.46
C LYS A 75 17.45 1.13 -0.43
N PRO A 76 17.70 2.39 -0.05
CA PRO A 76 16.74 3.16 0.76
C PRO A 76 15.39 3.36 0.04
N PHE A 77 14.34 3.60 0.82
CA PHE A 77 13.02 3.94 0.29
C PHE A 77 13.08 5.19 -0.61
N ASP A 78 12.74 5.03 -1.89
CA ASP A 78 12.68 6.13 -2.85
C ASP A 78 11.32 6.86 -2.77
N ASN A 79 11.34 8.05 -2.16
CA ASN A 79 10.15 8.89 -2.01
C ASN A 79 9.67 9.48 -3.33
N GLU A 80 10.57 9.76 -4.27
CA GLU A 80 10.20 10.35 -5.56
C GLU A 80 9.46 9.33 -6.43
N ALA A 81 9.98 8.10 -6.47
CA ALA A 81 9.31 6.97 -7.12
C ALA A 81 7.95 6.67 -6.49
N TYR A 82 7.86 6.67 -5.15
CA TYR A 82 6.61 6.49 -4.42
C TYR A 82 5.56 7.55 -4.79
N GLU A 83 5.92 8.84 -4.74
CA GLU A 83 4.99 9.92 -5.06
C GLU A 83 4.53 9.87 -6.52
N GLN A 84 5.42 9.49 -7.45
CA GLN A 84 5.07 9.31 -8.85
C GLN A 84 4.09 8.15 -9.03
N ALA A 85 4.31 7.03 -8.36
CA ALA A 85 3.41 5.88 -8.39
C ALA A 85 2.04 6.21 -7.80
N LEU A 86 1.97 6.93 -6.67
CA LEU A 86 0.70 7.41 -6.10
C LEU A 86 -0.07 8.27 -7.11
N ARG A 87 0.63 9.14 -7.85
CA ARG A 87 0.00 10.01 -8.86
C ARG A 87 -0.48 9.24 -10.09
N ASN A 88 0.01 8.04 -10.34
CA ASN A 88 -0.40 7.19 -11.47
C ASN A 88 -1.68 6.38 -11.18
N LEU A 89 -2.09 6.24 -9.91
CA LEU A 89 -3.32 5.52 -9.57
C LEU A 89 -4.54 6.03 -10.37
N PRO A 90 -5.43 5.15 -10.85
CA PRO A 90 -5.62 3.77 -10.41
C PRO A 90 -4.72 2.73 -11.07
N ASP A 91 -3.81 3.13 -11.98
CA ASP A 91 -2.86 2.21 -12.59
C ASP A 91 -1.79 1.82 -11.55
N LEU A 92 -1.74 0.52 -11.21
CA LEU A 92 -0.79 -0.03 -10.25
C LEU A 92 0.59 -0.28 -10.90
N PRO A 93 1.69 -0.09 -10.16
CA PRO A 93 3.04 -0.43 -10.59
C PRO A 93 3.27 -1.95 -10.67
#